data_AF-A0A0D7A7Q4-F1
#
_entry.id   AF-A0A0D7A7Q4-F1
#
_cell.length_a   1.000
_cell.length_b   1.000
_cell.length_c   1.000
_cell.angle_alpha   90.00
_cell.angle_beta   90.00
_cell.angle_gamma   90.00
#
_symmetry.space_group_name_H-M   'P 1'
#
loop_
_entity.id
_entity.type
_entity.pdbx_description
1 polymer ?
#
loop_
_entity_poly.entity_id
_entity_poly.type
_entity_poly.pdbx_seq_one_letter_code
_entity_poly.pdbx_strand_id
1 'polypeptide(L)'
;MKLLDELPRPAASILTQLRTQHVPLNDYLHRISASESPLCEACGEENETLIHYLLRCPAHERARLPIRHRFGASASDIAFLLNNRDAVAMLLAYTRRTNRFHATHGRIPDPDPRED
;
A
#
# COMPACT_ATOMS: atom_id res chain seq x y z
N MET A 1 -6.25 4.13 -19.35
CA MET A 1 -6.09 3.97 -17.89
C MET A 1 -6.38 2.51 -17.48
N LYS A 2 -5.83 1.54 -18.22
CA LYS A 2 -6.31 0.14 -18.27
C LYS A 2 -6.17 -0.67 -16.97
N LEU A 3 -5.22 -0.30 -16.09
CA LEU A 3 -4.93 -1.06 -14.88
C LEU A 3 -5.99 -0.90 -13.77
N LEU A 4 -6.60 0.28 -13.64
CA LEU A 4 -7.62 0.50 -12.59
C LEU A 4 -8.94 -0.18 -12.94
N ASP A 5 -9.26 -0.24 -14.23
CA ASP A 5 -10.51 -0.82 -14.75
C ASP A 5 -10.58 -2.35 -14.53
N GLU A 6 -9.42 -2.99 -14.41
CA GLU A 6 -9.29 -4.44 -14.19
C GLU A 6 -9.24 -4.82 -12.70
N LEU A 7 -9.25 -3.85 -11.77
CA LEU A 7 -9.15 -4.10 -10.33
C LEU A 7 -10.53 -4.05 -9.65
N PRO A 8 -10.75 -4.91 -8.63
CA PRO A 8 -11.91 -4.75 -7.76
C PRO A 8 -11.95 -3.36 -7.13
N ARG A 9 -13.16 -2.82 -6.92
CA ARG A 9 -13.35 -1.42 -6.45
C ARG A 9 -12.51 -1.04 -5.22
N PRO A 10 -12.39 -1.86 -4.15
CA PRO A 10 -11.54 -1.51 -3.01
C PRO A 10 -10.05 -1.40 -3.37
N ALA A 11 -9.55 -2.29 -4.24
CA ALA A 11 -8.17 -2.28 -4.70
C ALA A 11 -7.87 -1.08 -5.62
N ALA A 12 -8.79 -0.76 -6.54
CA ALA A 12 -8.68 0.41 -7.39
C ALA A 12 -8.68 1.73 -6.58
N SER A 13 -9.52 1.81 -5.54
CA SER A 13 -9.59 2.97 -4.65
C SER A 13 -8.28 3.18 -3.89
N ILE A 14 -7.73 2.12 -3.28
CA ILE A 14 -6.44 2.19 -2.58
C ILE A 14 -5.31 2.56 -3.52
N LEU A 15 -5.23 1.94 -4.70
CA LEU A 15 -4.19 2.28 -5.68
C LEU A 15 -4.27 3.76 -6.10
N THR A 16 -5.49 4.27 -6.28
CA THR A 16 -5.73 5.69 -6.60
C THR A 16 -5.24 6.58 -5.46
N GLN A 17 -5.63 6.29 -4.24
CA GLN A 17 -5.21 7.06 -3.06
C GLN A 17 -3.71 7.02 -2.82
N LEU A 18 -3.05 5.88 -3.04
CA LEU A 18 -1.59 5.75 -2.97
C LEU A 18 -0.92 6.63 -4.02
N ARG A 19 -1.43 6.64 -5.26
CA ARG A 19 -0.91 7.48 -6.36
C ARG A 19 -1.07 8.97 -6.09
N THR A 20 -2.17 9.37 -5.47
CA THR A 20 -2.42 10.78 -5.13
C THR A 20 -1.88 11.17 -3.75
N GLN A 21 -1.27 10.23 -3.02
CA GLN A 21 -0.83 10.41 -1.62
C GLN A 21 -1.94 10.89 -0.67
N HIS A 22 -3.20 10.54 -0.98
CA HIS A 22 -4.39 10.80 -0.16
C HIS A 22 -4.91 9.50 0.46
N VAL A 23 -3.98 8.65 0.88
CA VAL A 23 -4.24 7.36 1.50
C VAL A 23 -4.34 7.54 3.01
N PRO A 24 -5.24 6.84 3.73
CA PRO A 24 -5.43 6.98 5.17
C PRO A 24 -4.30 6.31 5.97
N LEU A 25 -3.07 6.80 5.76
CA LEU A 25 -1.93 6.61 6.64
C LEU A 25 -1.90 7.76 7.65
N ASN A 26 -1.35 7.53 8.84
CA ASN A 26 -1.47 8.46 9.95
C ASN A 26 -0.85 9.83 9.67
N ASP A 27 0.23 9.91 8.88
CA ASP A 27 0.79 11.20 8.46
C ASP A 27 -0.21 12.06 7.66
N TYR A 28 -0.92 11.46 6.71
CA TYR A 28 -1.97 12.14 5.95
C TYR A 28 -3.18 12.48 6.82
N LEU A 29 -3.64 11.51 7.63
CA LEU A 29 -4.80 11.70 8.51
C LEU A 29 -4.56 12.82 9.53
N HIS A 30 -3.36 12.89 10.11
CA HIS A 30 -2.99 13.95 11.04
C HIS A 30 -2.99 15.33 10.36
N ARG A 31 -2.46 15.42 9.13
CA ARG A 31 -2.46 16.66 8.34
C ARG A 31 -3.87 17.21 8.08
N ILE A 32 -4.88 16.35 7.97
CA ILE A 32 -6.28 16.75 7.81
C ILE A 32 -7.08 16.75 9.12
N SER A 33 -6.41 16.65 10.27
CA SER A 33 -7.03 16.59 11.61
C SER A 33 -8.01 15.42 11.82
N ALA A 34 -7.78 14.30 11.12
CA ALA A 34 -8.53 13.05 11.26
C ALA A 34 -7.82 11.99 12.13
N SER A 35 -6.59 12.27 12.58
CA SER A 35 -5.85 11.46 13.55
C SER A 35 -5.13 12.37 14.55
N GLU A 36 -5.12 11.96 15.81
CA GLU A 36 -4.43 12.66 16.91
C GLU A 36 -2.90 12.64 16.73
N SER A 37 -2.35 11.65 16.02
CA SER A 37 -0.91 11.47 15.85
C SER A 37 -0.54 11.03 14.43
N PRO A 38 0.57 11.53 13.86
CA PRO A 38 1.11 11.06 12.59
C PRO A 38 1.90 9.74 12.71
N LEU A 39 2.15 9.25 13.93
CA LEU A 39 3.01 8.10 14.20
C LEU A 39 2.45 6.80 13.60
N CYS A 40 3.32 5.94 13.09
CA CYS A 40 2.94 4.60 12.65
C CYS A 40 2.56 3.73 13.85
N GLU A 41 1.31 3.27 13.89
CA GLU A 41 0.81 2.38 14.94
C GLU A 41 1.44 0.98 14.90
N ALA A 42 1.96 0.57 13.74
CA ALA A 42 2.53 -0.77 13.58
C ALA A 42 3.93 -0.90 14.19
N CYS A 43 4.77 0.14 14.11
CA CYS A 43 6.13 0.12 14.66
C CYS A 43 6.35 1.12 15.80
N GLY A 44 5.62 2.23 15.86
CA GLY A 44 5.78 3.27 16.87
C GLY A 44 7.05 4.12 16.74
N GLU A 45 7.81 4.02 15.65
CA GLU A 45 9.15 4.62 15.53
C GLU A 45 9.21 5.89 14.68
N GLU A 46 8.39 6.01 13.63
CA GLU A 46 8.40 7.13 12.68
C GLU A 46 6.96 7.50 12.28
N ASN A 47 6.76 8.71 11.79
CA ASN A 47 5.51 9.10 11.13
C ASN A 47 5.18 8.13 10.00
N GLU A 48 3.91 7.77 9.89
CA GLU A 48 3.42 6.84 8.89
C GLU A 48 3.25 7.50 7.52
N THR A 49 4.36 7.90 6.91
CA THR A 49 4.38 8.42 5.55
C THR A 49 4.21 7.29 4.54
N LEU A 50 3.90 7.62 3.28
CA LEU A 50 3.89 6.63 2.19
C LEU A 50 5.24 5.92 2.05
N ILE A 51 6.34 6.66 2.21
CA ILE A 51 7.70 6.12 2.15
C ILE A 51 7.94 5.16 3.30
N HIS A 52 7.57 5.56 4.52
CA HIS A 52 7.70 4.71 5.70
C HIS A 52 6.91 3.41 5.49
N TYR A 53 5.63 3.53 5.17
CA TYR A 53 4.75 2.39 4.97
C TYR A 53 5.27 1.45 3.88
N LEU A 54 5.60 1.95 2.68
CA LEU A 54 5.99 1.09 1.56
C LEU A 54 7.42 0.54 1.66
N LEU A 55 8.35 1.27 2.25
CA LEU A 55 9.79 0.96 2.10
C LEU A 55 10.54 0.74 3.41
N ARG A 56 10.13 1.33 4.54
CA ARG A 56 10.96 1.39 5.75
C ARG A 56 10.39 0.69 6.97
N CYS A 57 9.08 0.77 7.21
CA CYS A 57 8.39 0.22 8.39
C CYS A 57 8.85 -1.19 8.77
N PRO A 58 9.56 -1.38 9.90
CA PRO A 58 10.12 -2.69 10.27
C PRO A 58 9.03 -3.72 10.56
N ALA A 59 7.88 -3.29 11.08
CA ALA A 59 6.72 -4.14 11.34
C ALA A 59 6.15 -4.81 10.06
N HIS A 60 6.44 -4.25 8.89
CA HIS A 60 5.95 -4.75 7.61
C HIS A 60 7.01 -5.47 6.77
N GLU A 61 8.21 -5.70 7.31
CA GLU A 61 9.32 -6.29 6.56
C GLU A 61 8.95 -7.65 5.95
N ARG A 62 8.33 -8.54 6.73
CA ARG A 62 7.88 -9.86 6.23
C ARG A 62 6.88 -9.76 5.08
N ALA A 63 6.00 -8.76 5.12
CA ALA A 63 5.04 -8.53 4.05
C ALA A 63 5.71 -7.96 2.78
N ARG A 64 6.80 -7.19 2.93
CA ARG A 64 7.58 -6.62 1.81
C ARG A 64 8.53 -7.61 1.15
N LEU A 65 9.00 -8.64 1.87
CA LEU A 65 9.99 -9.60 1.35
C LEU A 65 9.70 -10.13 -0.06
N PRO A 66 8.47 -10.53 -0.43
CA PRO A 66 8.21 -11.02 -1.78
C PRO A 66 8.39 -9.94 -2.86
N ILE A 67 8.02 -8.68 -2.57
CA ILE A 67 8.23 -7.56 -3.51
C ILE A 67 9.73 -7.35 -3.71
N ARG A 68 10.51 -7.34 -2.62
CA ARG A 68 11.98 -7.22 -2.68
C ARG A 68 12.61 -8.38 -3.45
N HIS A 69 12.16 -9.60 -3.22
CA HIS A 69 12.66 -10.80 -3.90
C HIS A 69 12.35 -10.78 -5.40
N ARG A 70 11.16 -10.34 -5.80
CA ARG A 70 10.73 -10.33 -7.21
C ARG A 70 11.39 -9.21 -8.02
N PHE A 71 11.51 -8.00 -7.45
CA PHE A 71 11.88 -6.80 -8.19
C PHE A 71 13.25 -6.21 -7.82
N GLY A 72 13.95 -6.77 -6.82
CA GLY A 72 15.30 -6.35 -6.44
C GLY A 72 15.35 -4.85 -6.14
N ALA A 73 16.26 -4.13 -6.81
CA ALA A 73 16.43 -2.69 -6.63
C ALA A 73 15.17 -1.87 -6.98
N SER A 74 14.35 -2.32 -7.93
CA SER A 74 13.10 -1.64 -8.31
C SER A 74 12.04 -1.70 -7.22
N ALA A 75 12.16 -2.59 -6.23
CA ALA A 75 11.28 -2.63 -5.06
C ALA A 75 11.40 -1.39 -4.16
N SER A 76 12.47 -0.59 -4.33
CA SER A 76 12.68 0.67 -3.61
C SER A 76 12.15 1.90 -4.37
N ASP A 77 11.64 1.72 -5.59
CA ASP A 77 11.08 2.80 -6.41
C ASP A 77 9.55 2.83 -6.27
N ILE A 78 9.03 3.84 -5.56
CA ILE A 78 7.59 4.03 -5.35
C ILE A 78 6.85 4.23 -6.69
N ALA A 79 7.44 4.95 -7.65
CA ALA A 79 6.80 5.17 -8.94
C ALA A 79 6.65 3.84 -9.69
N PHE A 80 7.67 2.97 -9.64
CA PHE A 80 7.58 1.62 -10.17
C PHE A 80 6.48 0.80 -9.48
N LEU A 81 6.47 0.76 -8.14
CA LEU A 81 5.49 0.00 -7.35
C LEU A 81 4.04 0.43 -7.64
N LEU A 82 3.80 1.70 -7.92
CA LEU A 82 2.46 2.25 -8.14
C LEU A 82 1.99 2.19 -9.61
N ASN A 83 2.88 1.94 -10.57
CA ASN A 83 2.54 2.04 -12.00
C ASN A 83 2.83 0.77 -12.80
N ASN A 84 3.76 -0.09 -12.38
CA ASN A 84 4.01 -1.36 -13.03
C ASN A 84 2.92 -2.38 -12.65
N ARG A 85 2.33 -3.04 -13.64
CA ARG A 85 1.20 -3.98 -13.46
C ARG A 85 1.53 -5.10 -12.46
N ASP A 86 2.68 -5.76 -12.61
CA ASP A 86 3.07 -6.87 -11.74
C ASP A 86 3.40 -6.37 -10.34
N ALA A 87 4.08 -5.22 -10.26
CA ALA A 87 4.40 -4.59 -8.98
C ALA A 87 3.14 -4.16 -8.21
N VAL A 88 2.13 -3.63 -8.91
CA VAL A 88 0.83 -3.25 -8.33
C VAL A 88 0.11 -4.47 -7.77
N ALA A 89 0.10 -5.61 -8.47
CA ALA A 89 -0.53 -6.83 -7.96
C ALA A 89 0.13 -7.28 -6.64
N MET A 90 1.47 -7.26 -6.58
CA MET A 90 2.21 -7.59 -5.36
C MET A 90 2.04 -6.53 -4.26
N LEU A 91 1.94 -5.25 -4.63
CA LEU A 91 1.67 -4.17 -3.70
C LEU A 91 0.28 -4.31 -3.06
N LEU A 92 -0.74 -4.67 -3.84
CA LEU A 92 -2.06 -4.96 -3.30
C LEU A 92 -2.02 -6.17 -2.36
N ALA A 93 -1.26 -7.21 -2.67
CA ALA A 93 -1.01 -8.32 -1.74
C ALA A 93 -0.31 -7.87 -0.45
N TYR A 94 0.66 -6.96 -0.55
CA TYR A 94 1.31 -6.33 0.59
C TYR A 94 0.30 -5.59 1.48
N THR A 95 -0.54 -4.71 0.90
CA THR A 95 -1.55 -3.94 1.67
C THR A 95 -2.54 -4.83 2.42
N ARG A 96 -2.80 -6.03 1.90
CA ARG A 96 -3.65 -7.04 2.56
C ARG A 96 -2.94 -7.69 3.73
N ARG A 97 -1.68 -8.08 3.55
CA ARG A 97 -0.86 -8.73 4.58
C ARG A 97 -0.55 -7.83 5.76
N THR A 98 -0.45 -6.52 5.54
CA THR A 98 -0.28 -5.54 6.61
C THR A 98 -1.58 -5.25 7.36
N ASN A 99 -2.74 -5.62 6.78
CA ASN A 99 -4.08 -5.31 7.28
C ASN A 99 -4.32 -3.80 7.54
N ARG A 100 -3.47 -2.92 7.02
CA ARG A 100 -3.41 -1.50 7.40
C ARG A 100 -4.69 -0.74 7.06
N PHE A 101 -5.34 -1.11 5.96
CA PHE A 101 -6.53 -0.41 5.44
C PHE A 101 -7.84 -1.14 5.73
N HIS A 102 -7.84 -2.17 6.58
CA HIS A 102 -9.05 -2.93 6.87
C HIS A 102 -10.15 -2.07 7.50
N ALA A 103 -9.79 -1.15 8.39
CA ALA A 103 -10.76 -0.25 9.03
C ALA A 103 -11.40 0.76 8.05
N THR A 104 -10.70 1.16 7.00
CA THR A 104 -11.15 2.22 6.07
C THR A 104 -11.75 1.67 4.78
N HIS A 105 -11.28 0.53 4.30
CA HIS A 105 -11.66 -0.06 3.00
C HIS A 105 -12.22 -1.48 3.11
N GLY A 106 -12.31 -2.04 4.33
CA GLY A 106 -12.64 -3.44 4.54
C GLY A 106 -11.56 -4.38 4.00
N ARG A 107 -11.94 -5.64 3.75
CA ARG A 107 -11.04 -6.61 3.12
C ARG A 107 -10.80 -6.23 1.67
N ILE A 108 -9.54 -5.96 1.32
CA ILE A 108 -9.13 -5.79 -0.08
C ILE A 108 -9.14 -7.20 -0.71
N PRO A 109 -9.89 -7.44 -1.78
CA PRO A 109 -9.91 -8.73 -2.47
C PRO A 109 -8.62 -8.95 -3.27
N ASP A 110 -8.32 -10.19 -3.62
CA ASP A 110 -7.29 -10.47 -4.62
C ASP A 110 -7.68 -9.81 -5.95
N PRO A 111 -6.74 -9.17 -6.66
CA PRO A 111 -6.93 -8.96 -8.08
C PRO A 111 -7.00 -10.35 -8.69
N ASP A 112 -8.21 -10.72 -9.11
CA ASP A 112 -8.57 -12.02 -9.65
C ASP A 112 -7.40 -12.64 -10.45
N PRO A 113 -6.89 -13.83 -10.07
CA PRO A 113 -6.07 -14.60 -10.96
C PRO A 113 -7.04 -15.06 -12.04
N ARG A 114 -7.14 -14.31 -13.15
CA ARG A 114 -7.89 -14.70 -14.34
C ARG A 114 -7.91 -16.23 -14.44
N GLU A 115 -9.07 -16.82 -14.16
CA GLU A 115 -9.32 -18.23 -14.37
C GLU A 115 -9.34 -18.46 -15.88
N ASP A 116 -8.15 -18.61 -16.46
CA ASP A 116 -7.92 -19.24 -17.75
C ASP A 116 -6.48 -19.78 -17.85
#